data_AF-A0A3M1D026-F1
#
_entry.id   AF-A0A3M1D026-F1
#
_cell.length_a   1.000
_cell.length_b   1.000
_cell.length_c   1.000
_cell.angle_alpha   90.00
_cell.angle_beta   90.00
_cell.angle_gamma   90.00
#
_symmetry.space_group_name_H-M   'P 1'
#
loop_
_entity.id
_entity.type
_entity.pdbx_description
1 polymer ?
#
loop_
_entity_poly.entity_id
_entity_poly.type
_entity_poly.pdbx_seq_one_letter_code
_entity_poly.pdbx_strand_id
1 'polypeptide(L)'
;MRPPCLALLFLVPTLFAAACNGDKTTDTGSGGGGDGGADGGVTDGGSADGGSSCTVAVVETEPDDGETGWFWRDELTVTLDGATDDVSFRLVDSSGTEIPLTESWSEGGLVATLTPGEGMTGLEVYTLTIDVCGTTTEVAFETDEYGLPLEDAPESLVGHTYYLDLPGATFVQPAGVGALLSTFLDVPILAGVTAASETSIDLLGAQAMRDSSDNWVQDTDQLTWDFPAAPFDTAPFFETTADEIVINYSYGGSVYAIPVYDFHIEGTLSADGQRIGGAIAMGKGDTKNMGPMLGAGDEPDAVCKFFASVGLECEDCGDGTMTCLTLEAHFPEATLLEGVELVEVTGR
;
A
#
# COMPACT_ATOMS: atom_id res chain seq x y z
N MET A 1 -15.39 8.21 8.72
CA MET A 1 -14.99 9.07 7.59
C MET A 1 -13.61 9.63 7.88
N ARG A 2 -12.57 8.85 7.57
CA ARG A 2 -11.18 9.32 7.62
C ARG A 2 -10.96 10.31 6.45
N PRO A 3 -10.33 11.48 6.65
CA PRO A 3 -9.55 12.08 5.56
C PRO A 3 -8.41 11.11 5.24
N PRO A 4 -7.99 10.97 3.96
CA PRO A 4 -6.85 10.12 3.64
C PRO A 4 -5.65 10.56 4.49
N CYS A 5 -4.90 9.61 5.05
CA CYS A 5 -3.59 9.85 5.62
C CYS A 5 -2.79 10.62 4.58
N LEU A 6 -2.68 11.92 4.82
CA LEU A 6 -1.86 12.82 4.04
C LEU A 6 -0.44 12.40 4.40
N ALA A 7 0.15 11.49 3.62
CA ALA A 7 1.58 11.25 3.62
C ALA A 7 2.23 12.64 3.60
N LEU A 8 2.74 13.05 4.76
CA LEU A 8 3.20 14.40 4.99
C LEU A 8 4.46 14.49 4.14
N LEU A 9 4.29 15.04 2.93
CA LEU A 9 5.38 15.30 2.01
C LEU A 9 6.30 16.27 2.74
N PHE A 10 7.34 15.73 3.39
CA PHE A 10 8.34 16.50 4.08
C PHE A 10 8.98 17.43 3.05
N LEU A 11 8.55 18.68 3.08
CA LEU A 11 9.22 19.81 2.48
C LEU A 11 10.57 19.93 3.19
N VAL A 12 11.57 19.19 2.71
CA VAL A 12 12.97 19.42 3.06
C VAL A 12 13.24 20.89 2.73
N PRO A 13 13.54 21.76 3.72
CA PRO A 13 13.94 23.12 3.42
C PRO A 13 15.27 23.01 2.66
N THR A 14 15.22 23.33 1.37
CA THR A 14 16.41 23.43 0.53
C THR A 14 17.28 24.53 1.13
N LEU A 15 18.27 24.14 1.93
CA LEU A 15 19.29 25.03 2.41
C LEU A 15 20.04 25.54 1.18
N PHE A 16 19.87 26.82 0.87
CA PHE A 16 20.69 27.54 -0.09
C PHE A 16 22.16 27.45 0.36
N ALA A 17 22.91 26.51 -0.21
CA ALA A 17 24.36 26.50 -0.14
C ALA A 17 24.88 27.65 -1.01
N ALA A 18 25.20 28.77 -0.36
CA ALA A 18 25.98 29.85 -0.95
C ALA A 18 27.35 29.31 -1.38
N ALA A 19 27.64 29.48 -2.66
CA ALA A 19 28.91 29.16 -3.27
C ALA A 19 30.09 29.85 -2.57
N CYS A 20 31.02 29.07 -2.01
CA CYS A 20 32.39 29.50 -1.78
C CYS A 20 33.30 28.77 -2.77
N ASN A 21 33.68 29.52 -3.80
CA ASN A 21 34.74 29.19 -4.74
C ASN A 21 36.08 29.15 -3.98
N GLY A 22 36.79 28.02 -4.00
CA GLY A 22 37.99 27.82 -3.19
C GLY A 22 38.93 26.79 -3.80
N ASP A 23 39.56 27.19 -4.90
CA ASP A 23 40.75 26.61 -5.52
C ASP A 23 41.82 26.21 -4.48
N LYS A 24 42.22 24.93 -4.44
CA LYS A 24 43.55 24.52 -3.98
C LYS A 24 44.08 23.31 -4.75
N THR A 25 45.14 23.62 -5.47
CA THR A 25 46.13 22.78 -6.14
C THR A 25 46.71 21.66 -5.28
N THR A 26 46.97 20.54 -5.97
CA THR A 26 48.00 19.51 -5.79
C THR A 26 49.09 19.78 -4.74
N ASP A 27 49.42 18.75 -3.94
CA ASP A 27 50.84 18.36 -3.80
C ASP A 27 51.03 16.88 -3.41
N THR A 28 52.03 16.29 -4.06
CA THR A 28 52.53 14.93 -3.89
C THR A 28 53.76 14.99 -2.99
N GLY A 29 53.80 14.14 -1.96
CA GLY A 29 54.90 14.15 -0.99
C GLY A 29 55.21 12.76 -0.45
N SER A 30 56.14 12.10 -1.12
CA SER A 30 56.80 10.85 -0.71
C SER A 30 57.88 11.12 0.34
N GLY A 31 58.04 10.20 1.31
CA GLY A 31 59.34 9.89 1.91
C GLY A 31 59.47 10.08 3.41
N GLY A 32 60.06 9.07 4.07
CA GLY A 32 60.74 9.25 5.35
C GLY A 32 60.57 8.09 6.32
N GLY A 33 61.45 7.08 6.21
CA GLY A 33 61.66 6.09 7.26
C GLY A 33 62.38 6.68 8.47
N GLY A 34 62.19 6.04 9.63
CA GLY A 34 62.88 6.38 10.87
C GLY A 34 62.60 5.34 11.95
N ASP A 35 63.50 4.36 12.04
CA ASP A 35 63.66 3.47 13.20
C ASP A 35 64.08 4.26 14.44
N GLY A 36 63.57 3.88 15.61
CA GLY A 36 64.06 4.37 16.91
C GLY A 36 63.19 3.88 18.05
N GLY A 37 63.62 2.79 18.71
CA GLY A 37 62.91 2.18 19.81
C GLY A 37 62.99 2.93 21.13
N ALA A 38 62.20 2.47 22.11
CA ALA A 38 62.50 2.50 23.53
C ALA A 38 61.46 1.66 24.30
N ASP A 39 61.96 0.72 25.10
CA ASP A 39 61.25 0.01 26.15
C ASP A 39 60.69 0.97 27.22
N GLY A 40 59.58 0.60 27.86
CA GLY A 40 59.17 1.23 29.11
C GLY A 40 57.70 1.02 29.44
N GLY A 41 57.39 -0.06 30.16
CA GLY A 41 56.02 -0.38 30.56
C GLY A 41 55.41 0.63 31.53
N VAL A 42 54.10 0.82 31.39
CA VAL A 42 53.16 1.08 32.49
C VAL A 42 51.85 0.39 32.12
N THR A 43 51.41 -0.52 32.97
CA THR A 43 50.10 -1.16 32.96
C THR A 43 49.07 -0.19 33.54
N ASP A 44 48.33 0.53 32.69
CA ASP A 44 47.13 1.25 33.11
C ASP A 44 45.90 0.54 32.55
N GLY A 45 45.23 -0.18 33.43
CA GLY A 45 43.92 -0.78 33.20
C GLY A 45 42.84 0.30 33.14
N GLY A 46 42.82 1.04 32.03
CA GLY A 46 41.71 1.91 31.68
C GLY A 46 40.52 1.05 31.29
N SER A 47 39.56 0.90 32.22
CA SER A 47 38.20 0.48 31.91
C SER A 47 37.67 1.48 30.88
N ALA A 48 37.71 1.09 29.60
CA ALA A 48 37.04 1.81 28.54
C ALA A 48 35.54 1.49 28.64
N ASP A 49 34.90 1.93 29.72
CA ASP A 49 33.45 2.07 29.81
C ASP A 49 33.03 3.35 29.04
N GLY A 50 33.54 3.47 27.81
CA GLY A 50 33.17 4.49 26.84
C GLY A 50 32.02 4.01 25.98
N GLY A 51 31.04 3.33 26.59
CA GLY A 51 29.77 3.05 25.93
C GLY A 51 29.15 4.37 25.56
N SER A 52 29.09 4.68 24.27
CA SER A 52 28.34 5.81 23.76
C SER A 52 26.92 5.70 24.30
N SER A 53 26.51 6.64 25.17
CA SER A 53 25.14 6.69 25.65
C SER A 53 24.23 6.87 24.45
N CYS A 54 23.41 5.87 24.16
CA CYS A 54 22.38 5.93 23.13
C CYS A 54 21.40 7.05 23.51
N THR A 55 21.22 8.05 22.64
CA THR A 55 20.33 9.20 22.87
C THR A 55 19.18 9.27 21.87
N VAL A 56 18.97 8.20 21.11
CA VAL A 56 17.88 8.12 20.14
C VAL A 56 16.54 8.03 20.87
N ALA A 57 15.53 8.68 20.32
CA ALA A 57 14.17 8.68 20.83
C ALA A 57 13.15 8.40 19.72
N VAL A 58 11.98 7.90 20.14
CA VAL A 58 10.80 7.79 19.26
C VAL A 58 10.26 9.20 19.00
N VAL A 59 10.08 9.53 17.72
CA VAL A 59 9.54 10.80 17.23
C VAL A 59 8.05 10.68 16.97
N GLU A 60 7.65 9.60 16.31
CA GLU A 60 6.30 9.41 15.78
C GLU A 60 6.01 7.92 15.67
N THR A 61 4.74 7.55 15.84
CA THR A 61 4.23 6.20 15.65
C THR A 61 2.95 6.27 14.83
N GLU A 62 2.76 5.32 13.95
CA GLU A 62 1.49 5.06 13.27
C GLU A 62 1.13 3.60 13.55
N PRO A 63 0.03 3.30 14.25
CA PRO A 63 -0.97 4.23 14.80
C PRO A 63 -0.45 5.15 15.91
N ASP A 64 -1.19 6.24 16.14
CA ASP A 64 -1.01 7.12 17.30
C ASP A 64 -1.49 6.44 18.60
N ASP A 65 -0.95 6.85 19.76
CA ASP A 65 -1.46 6.38 21.06
C ASP A 65 -2.91 6.83 21.29
N GLY A 66 -3.77 5.86 21.58
CA GLY A 66 -5.22 5.99 21.71
C GLY A 66 -5.97 6.01 20.37
N GLU A 67 -5.32 5.72 19.24
CA GLU A 67 -6.01 5.64 17.94
C GLU A 67 -7.03 4.50 17.93
N THR A 68 -8.16 4.74 17.27
CA THR A 68 -9.24 3.78 17.11
C THR A 68 -9.56 3.58 15.64
N GLY A 69 -10.00 2.38 15.28
CA GLY A 69 -10.36 2.05 13.91
C GLY A 69 -9.13 1.92 13.01
N TRP A 70 -8.03 1.41 13.57
CA TRP A 70 -6.86 0.99 12.81
C TRP A 70 -7.22 -0.28 12.01
N PHE A 71 -6.87 -0.34 10.72
CA PHE A 71 -7.15 -1.55 9.97
C PHE A 71 -6.21 -2.66 10.44
N TRP A 72 -6.76 -3.80 10.84
CA TRP A 72 -6.03 -4.86 11.57
C TRP A 72 -4.84 -5.47 10.81
N ARG A 73 -4.72 -5.23 9.49
CA ARG A 73 -3.60 -5.67 8.64
C ARG A 73 -2.65 -4.56 8.22
N ASP A 74 -2.96 -3.30 8.52
CA ASP A 74 -2.06 -2.19 8.20
C ASP A 74 -0.74 -2.31 8.98
N GLU A 75 0.35 -1.97 8.31
CA GLU A 75 1.69 -1.98 8.91
C GLU A 75 1.84 -0.90 9.96
N LEU A 76 2.47 -1.23 11.08
CA LEU A 76 2.79 -0.24 12.11
C LEU A 76 4.11 0.44 11.75
N THR A 77 4.18 1.76 11.86
CA THR A 77 5.40 2.52 11.57
C THR A 77 5.91 3.21 12.83
N VAL A 78 7.23 3.14 13.06
CA VAL A 78 7.91 3.87 14.14
C VAL A 78 9.04 4.70 13.56
N THR A 79 9.00 6.01 13.79
CA THR A 79 10.03 6.96 13.37
C THR A 79 10.91 7.36 14.55
N LEU A 80 12.23 7.31 14.35
CA LEU A 80 13.25 7.66 15.33
C LEU A 80 13.99 8.95 14.91
N ASP A 81 14.56 9.67 15.89
CA ASP A 81 15.36 10.89 15.64
C ASP A 81 16.82 10.61 15.25
N GLY A 82 17.21 9.34 15.24
CA GLY A 82 18.54 8.87 14.84
C GLY A 82 18.57 7.35 14.66
N ALA A 83 19.55 6.86 13.90
CA ALA A 83 19.74 5.43 13.72
C ALA A 83 20.35 4.79 14.98
N THR A 84 19.89 3.59 15.33
CA THR A 84 20.40 2.82 16.47
C THR A 84 20.19 1.32 16.25
N ASP A 85 21.08 0.52 16.84
CA ASP A 85 20.91 -0.95 16.95
C ASP A 85 20.30 -1.35 18.31
N ASP A 86 20.10 -0.40 19.23
CA ASP A 86 19.53 -0.59 20.57
C ASP A 86 18.05 -0.20 20.58
N VAL A 87 17.27 -1.00 19.84
CA VAL A 87 15.82 -0.89 19.70
C VAL A 87 15.19 -2.28 19.69
N SER A 88 14.04 -2.42 20.36
CA SER A 88 13.20 -3.63 20.25
C SER A 88 11.72 -3.28 20.29
N PHE A 89 10.93 -4.07 19.57
CA PHE A 89 9.48 -3.92 19.48
C PHE A 89 8.77 -5.15 20.06
N ARG A 90 7.63 -4.92 20.69
CA ARG A 90 6.77 -5.99 21.18
C ARG A 90 5.30 -5.57 21.06
N LEU A 91 4.50 -6.37 20.37
CA LEU A 91 3.06 -6.14 20.24
C LEU A 91 2.31 -7.17 21.09
N VAL A 92 1.37 -6.72 21.91
CA VAL A 92 0.49 -7.60 22.69
C VAL A 92 -0.98 -7.23 22.51
N ASP A 93 -1.86 -8.22 22.57
CA ASP A 93 -3.32 -8.02 22.65
C ASP A 93 -3.79 -7.64 24.06
N SER A 94 -5.09 -7.38 24.25
CA SER A 94 -5.64 -7.01 25.56
C SER A 94 -5.57 -8.13 26.62
N SER A 95 -5.35 -9.38 26.19
CA SER A 95 -5.13 -10.54 27.06
C SER A 95 -3.68 -10.67 27.53
N GLY A 96 -2.75 -9.92 26.90
CA GLY A 96 -1.32 -9.98 27.10
C GLY A 96 -0.62 -11.06 26.27
N THR A 97 -1.30 -11.64 25.27
CA THR A 97 -0.71 -12.56 24.30
C THR A 97 0.12 -11.76 23.30
N GLU A 98 1.33 -12.23 23.02
CA GLU A 98 2.25 -11.57 22.10
C GLU A 98 1.92 -11.90 20.65
N ILE A 99 1.84 -10.86 19.81
CA ILE A 99 1.66 -10.96 18.38
C ILE A 99 3.05 -10.88 17.73
N PRO A 100 3.44 -11.85 16.89
CA PRO A 100 4.74 -11.80 16.21
C PRO A 100 4.81 -10.58 15.27
N LEU A 101 5.97 -9.93 15.23
CA LEU A 101 6.25 -8.82 14.32
C LEU A 101 7.38 -9.20 13.36
N THR A 102 7.26 -8.82 12.10
CA THR A 102 8.37 -8.78 11.15
C THR A 102 8.82 -7.34 10.99
N GLU A 103 10.12 -7.09 11.17
CA GLU A 103 10.69 -5.75 11.13
C GLU A 103 11.40 -5.50 9.79
N SER A 104 11.17 -4.33 9.21
CA SER A 104 11.96 -3.81 8.10
C SER A 104 12.34 -2.35 8.35
N TRP A 105 13.44 -1.91 7.75
CA TRP A 105 14.00 -0.58 8.01
C TRP A 105 14.23 0.19 6.72
N SER A 106 13.89 1.47 6.76
CA SER A 106 14.23 2.44 5.72
C SER A 106 15.75 2.60 5.52
N GLU A 107 16.14 3.11 4.35
CA GLU A 107 17.52 3.52 4.11
C GLU A 107 17.92 4.62 5.10
N GLY A 108 18.93 4.36 5.93
CA GLY A 108 19.36 5.25 7.00
C GLY A 108 18.85 4.87 8.40
N GLY A 109 17.96 3.88 8.52
CA GLY A 109 17.56 3.29 9.80
C GLY A 109 16.77 4.23 10.71
N LEU A 110 16.01 5.18 10.14
CA LEU A 110 15.22 6.14 10.91
C LEU A 110 13.76 5.73 11.05
N VAL A 111 13.23 4.99 10.08
CA VAL A 111 11.86 4.49 10.06
C VAL A 111 11.90 2.97 10.08
N ALA A 112 11.26 2.37 11.09
CA ALA A 112 10.95 0.95 11.18
C ALA A 112 9.51 0.72 10.73
N THR A 113 9.33 -0.23 9.82
CA THR A 113 8.02 -0.74 9.41
C THR A 113 7.86 -2.13 9.99
N LEU A 114 6.80 -2.31 10.79
CA LEU A 114 6.49 -3.51 11.55
C LEU A 114 5.25 -4.16 10.93
N THR A 115 5.43 -5.31 10.30
CA THR A 115 4.33 -6.10 9.75
C THR A 115 3.86 -7.11 10.80
N PRO A 116 2.63 -6.99 11.33
CA PRO A 116 2.11 -7.97 12.27
C PRO A 116 1.90 -9.34 11.62
N GLY A 117 2.20 -10.41 12.35
CA GLY A 117 1.93 -11.78 11.92
C GLY A 117 0.54 -12.26 12.36
N GLU A 118 0.35 -13.58 12.39
CA GLU A 118 -0.92 -14.20 12.79
C GLU A 118 -1.33 -13.79 14.23
N GLY A 119 -2.64 -13.57 14.41
CA GLY A 119 -3.24 -13.29 15.72
C GLY A 119 -3.84 -11.89 15.87
N MET A 120 -3.64 -10.98 14.91
CA MET A 120 -4.41 -9.75 14.86
C MET A 120 -5.86 -10.00 14.43
N THR A 121 -6.80 -9.30 15.05
CA THR A 121 -8.25 -9.38 14.82
C THR A 121 -8.88 -8.00 14.92
N GLY A 122 -10.12 -7.88 14.46
CA GLY A 122 -10.92 -6.67 14.58
C GLY A 122 -11.47 -6.43 15.99
N LEU A 123 -11.84 -5.18 16.29
CA LEU A 123 -12.37 -4.69 17.57
C LEU A 123 -11.55 -5.14 18.79
N GLU A 124 -10.23 -5.13 18.65
CA GLU A 124 -9.29 -5.55 19.69
C GLU A 124 -8.33 -4.42 20.02
N VAL A 125 -7.96 -4.31 21.30
CA VAL A 125 -6.99 -3.32 21.76
C VAL A 125 -5.62 -3.97 21.79
N TYR A 126 -4.68 -3.38 21.06
CA TYR A 126 -3.29 -3.80 21.06
C TYR A 126 -2.42 -2.76 21.77
N THR A 127 -1.28 -3.21 22.29
CA THR A 127 -0.25 -2.34 22.86
C THR A 127 1.09 -2.65 22.22
N LEU A 128 1.63 -1.70 21.48
CA LEU A 128 2.99 -1.72 20.94
C LEU A 128 3.95 -1.11 21.98
N THR A 129 4.82 -1.94 22.53
CA THR A 129 5.94 -1.50 23.38
C THR A 129 7.19 -1.31 22.52
N ILE A 130 7.79 -0.13 22.64
CA ILE A 130 8.99 0.29 21.92
C ILE A 130 10.05 0.61 22.96
N ASP A 131 11.09 -0.21 23.03
CA ASP A 131 12.24 0.02 23.90
C ASP A 131 13.41 0.53 23.05
N VAL A 132 13.79 1.80 23.22
CA VAL A 132 14.89 2.44 22.49
C VAL A 132 15.86 3.05 23.49
N CYS A 133 17.14 2.70 23.41
CA CYS A 133 18.18 3.19 24.32
C CYS A 133 17.84 3.00 25.82
N GLY A 134 17.09 1.95 26.17
CA GLY A 134 16.58 1.70 27.52
C GLY A 134 15.43 2.60 27.98
N THR A 135 14.83 3.38 27.08
CA THR A 135 13.59 4.13 27.31
C THR A 135 12.42 3.39 26.67
N THR A 136 11.44 3.02 27.48
CA THR A 136 10.21 2.34 27.04
C THR A 136 9.13 3.36 26.69
N THR A 137 8.55 3.21 25.50
CA THR A 137 7.33 3.90 25.06
C THR A 137 6.26 2.84 24.82
N GLU A 138 5.02 3.09 25.25
CA GLU A 138 3.88 2.22 24.99
C GLU A 138 2.87 3.00 24.14
N VAL A 139 2.37 2.36 23.10
CA VAL A 139 1.35 2.90 22.19
C VAL A 139 0.18 1.92 22.18
N ALA A 140 -0.95 2.33 22.73
CA ALA A 140 -2.17 1.54 22.71
C ALA A 140 -3.06 1.99 21.55
N PHE A 141 -3.63 1.05 20.79
CA PHE A 141 -4.56 1.37 19.70
C PHE A 141 -5.64 0.29 19.58
N GLU A 142 -6.77 0.64 18.97
CA GLU A 142 -7.91 -0.26 18.76
C GLU A 142 -8.12 -0.48 17.26
N THR A 143 -8.23 -1.75 16.85
CA THR A 143 -8.54 -2.11 15.47
C THR A 143 -10.02 -1.85 15.13
N ASP A 144 -10.31 -1.66 13.85
CA ASP A 144 -11.68 -1.54 13.36
C ASP A 144 -12.44 -2.87 13.38
N GLU A 145 -13.68 -2.88 12.87
CA GLU A 145 -14.52 -4.09 12.87
C GLU A 145 -14.08 -5.17 11.87
N TYR A 146 -13.17 -4.85 10.95
CA TYR A 146 -12.65 -5.81 10.00
C TYR A 146 -11.65 -6.74 10.70
N GLY A 147 -11.65 -8.02 10.30
CA GLY A 147 -10.83 -9.04 10.94
C GLY A 147 -11.55 -9.81 12.06
N LEU A 148 -12.81 -9.47 12.36
CA LEU A 148 -13.70 -10.37 13.09
C LEU A 148 -14.07 -11.58 12.22
N PRO A 149 -14.21 -12.79 12.78
CA PRO A 149 -14.70 -13.94 12.02
C PRO A 149 -16.08 -13.67 11.40
N LEU A 150 -16.37 -14.30 10.26
CA LEU A 150 -17.71 -14.26 9.66
C LEU A 150 -18.75 -14.80 10.65
N GLU A 151 -19.88 -14.10 10.76
CA GLU A 151 -21.01 -14.48 11.62
C GLU A 151 -21.75 -15.70 11.05
N ASP A 152 -21.82 -15.76 9.72
CA ASP A 152 -22.44 -16.83 8.94
C ASP A 152 -21.39 -17.67 8.20
N ALA A 153 -21.81 -18.85 7.71
CA ALA A 153 -20.93 -19.70 6.91
C ALA A 153 -20.55 -19.01 5.58
N PRO A 154 -19.34 -19.21 5.04
CA PRO A 154 -18.88 -18.56 3.81
C PRO A 154 -19.84 -18.70 2.62
N GLU A 155 -20.59 -19.80 2.52
CA GLU A 155 -21.57 -20.04 1.45
C GLU A 155 -22.69 -18.99 1.43
N SER A 156 -22.92 -18.27 2.53
CA SER A 156 -23.88 -17.15 2.60
C SER A 156 -23.45 -15.96 1.73
N LEU A 157 -22.16 -15.85 1.42
CA LEU A 157 -21.61 -14.79 0.57
C LEU A 157 -21.93 -15.01 -0.91
N VAL A 158 -22.30 -16.23 -1.32
CA VAL A 158 -22.52 -16.55 -2.74
C VAL A 158 -23.68 -15.71 -3.29
N GLY A 159 -23.41 -15.00 -4.38
CA GLY A 159 -24.32 -14.04 -5.01
C GLY A 159 -24.23 -12.61 -4.47
N HIS A 160 -23.42 -12.35 -3.45
CA HIS A 160 -23.10 -11.00 -3.02
C HIS A 160 -22.25 -10.29 -4.09
N THR A 161 -22.62 -9.06 -4.44
CA THR A 161 -21.85 -8.19 -5.34
C THR A 161 -21.49 -6.90 -4.63
N TYR A 162 -20.20 -6.61 -4.52
CA TYR A 162 -19.67 -5.43 -3.86
C TYR A 162 -19.34 -4.34 -4.86
N TYR A 163 -19.65 -3.10 -4.50
CA TYR A 163 -19.38 -1.89 -5.29
C TYR A 163 -18.07 -1.25 -4.86
N LEU A 164 -17.06 -1.30 -5.74
CA LEU A 164 -15.78 -0.64 -5.56
C LEU A 164 -15.79 0.71 -6.28
N ASP A 165 -15.86 1.79 -5.50
CA ASP A 165 -15.97 3.16 -6.00
C ASP A 165 -14.64 3.69 -6.50
N LEU A 166 -14.26 3.35 -7.73
CA LEU A 166 -13.01 3.82 -8.34
C LEU A 166 -12.87 5.36 -8.39
N PRO A 167 -13.93 6.15 -8.67
CA PRO A 167 -13.86 7.62 -8.57
C PRO A 167 -13.59 8.12 -7.14
N GLY A 168 -14.05 7.37 -6.14
CA GLY A 168 -13.90 7.69 -4.71
C GLY A 168 -12.65 7.07 -4.07
N ALA A 169 -11.88 6.27 -4.81
CA ALA A 169 -10.69 5.61 -4.31
C ALA A 169 -9.53 6.58 -4.10
N THR A 170 -8.64 6.23 -3.17
CA THR A 170 -7.38 6.94 -2.96
C THR A 170 -6.30 6.25 -3.79
N PHE A 171 -5.82 6.93 -4.83
CA PHE A 171 -4.73 6.40 -5.65
C PHE A 171 -3.38 6.70 -5.00
N VAL A 172 -2.69 5.65 -4.58
CA VAL A 172 -1.36 5.70 -3.95
C VAL A 172 -0.25 5.66 -5.00
N GLN A 173 -0.45 4.86 -6.05
CA GLN A 173 0.45 4.81 -7.20
C GLN A 173 -0.26 5.19 -8.51
N PRO A 174 0.38 6.00 -9.37
CA PRO A 174 1.65 6.69 -9.12
C PRO A 174 1.47 7.86 -8.13
N ALA A 175 2.49 8.12 -7.32
CA ALA A 175 2.46 9.22 -6.36
C ALA A 175 2.21 10.58 -7.06
N GLY A 176 1.29 11.38 -6.50
CA GLY A 176 1.03 12.75 -6.95
C GLY A 176 0.10 12.89 -8.16
N VAL A 177 -0.36 11.80 -8.77
CA VAL A 177 -1.29 11.86 -9.93
C VAL A 177 -2.68 11.31 -9.62
N GLY A 178 -2.96 10.92 -8.38
CA GLY A 178 -4.25 10.32 -8.00
C GLY A 178 -5.48 11.21 -8.28
N ALA A 179 -5.35 12.52 -8.08
CA ALA A 179 -6.41 13.47 -8.41
C ALA A 179 -6.69 13.55 -9.93
N LEU A 180 -5.68 13.29 -10.76
CA LEU A 180 -5.84 13.21 -12.21
C LEU A 180 -6.50 11.88 -12.59
N LEU A 181 -6.00 10.75 -12.07
CA LEU A 181 -6.54 9.42 -12.35
C LEU A 181 -8.02 9.29 -11.97
N SER A 182 -8.42 9.77 -10.80
CA SER A 182 -9.83 9.78 -10.35
C SER A 182 -10.77 10.59 -11.26
N THR A 183 -10.26 11.53 -12.06
CA THR A 183 -11.11 12.26 -13.03
C THR A 183 -11.39 11.48 -14.31
N PHE A 184 -10.59 10.45 -14.60
CA PHE A 184 -10.69 9.65 -15.82
C PHE A 184 -11.19 8.23 -15.58
N LEU A 185 -10.92 7.69 -14.39
CA LEU A 185 -11.38 6.39 -13.94
C LEU A 185 -12.71 6.57 -13.22
N ASP A 186 -13.75 6.88 -13.99
CA ASP A 186 -15.09 7.20 -13.49
C ASP A 186 -16.04 6.00 -13.46
N VAL A 187 -15.59 4.84 -13.94
CA VAL A 187 -16.35 3.59 -13.99
C VAL A 187 -16.06 2.75 -12.75
N PRO A 188 -17.05 2.49 -11.88
CA PRO A 188 -16.87 1.62 -10.73
C PRO A 188 -16.66 0.17 -11.13
N ILE A 189 -15.98 -0.57 -10.26
CA ILE A 189 -15.75 -2.01 -10.41
C ILE A 189 -16.74 -2.76 -9.51
N LEU A 190 -17.30 -3.85 -10.01
CA LEU A 190 -18.10 -4.79 -9.24
C LEU A 190 -17.29 -6.06 -8.98
N ALA A 191 -17.29 -6.53 -7.74
CA ALA A 191 -16.74 -7.83 -7.36
C ALA A 191 -17.86 -8.72 -6.83
N GLY A 192 -18.22 -9.77 -7.56
CA GLY A 192 -19.27 -10.72 -7.21
C GLY A 192 -18.69 -12.05 -6.71
N VAL A 193 -19.22 -12.59 -5.63
CA VAL A 193 -18.82 -13.90 -5.09
C VAL A 193 -19.61 -14.99 -5.81
N THR A 194 -18.93 -15.85 -6.58
CA THR A 194 -19.56 -16.92 -7.35
C THR A 194 -19.53 -18.27 -6.62
N ALA A 195 -18.53 -18.48 -5.77
CA ALA A 195 -18.44 -19.60 -4.84
C ALA A 195 -17.66 -19.19 -3.59
N ALA A 196 -17.98 -19.80 -2.46
CA ALA A 196 -17.27 -19.60 -1.21
C ALA A 196 -17.36 -20.87 -0.34
N SER A 197 -16.28 -21.16 0.40
CA SER A 197 -16.16 -22.27 1.34
C SER A 197 -15.23 -21.86 2.48
N GLU A 198 -14.99 -22.74 3.45
CA GLU A 198 -14.02 -22.49 4.53
C GLU A 198 -12.56 -22.31 4.06
N THR A 199 -12.22 -22.71 2.83
CA THR A 199 -10.83 -22.69 2.34
C THR A 199 -10.63 -21.94 1.04
N SER A 200 -11.71 -21.57 0.35
CA SER A 200 -11.60 -20.85 -0.93
C SER A 200 -12.76 -19.90 -1.18
N ILE A 201 -12.48 -18.83 -1.94
CA ILE A 201 -13.46 -17.89 -2.45
C ILE A 201 -13.20 -17.62 -3.93
N ASP A 202 -14.25 -17.66 -4.74
CA ASP A 202 -14.19 -17.42 -6.18
C ASP A 202 -14.90 -16.10 -6.46
N LEU A 203 -14.21 -15.21 -7.19
CA LEU A 203 -14.72 -13.87 -7.52
C LEU A 203 -14.91 -13.72 -9.03
N LEU A 204 -15.95 -12.99 -9.41
CA LEU A 204 -16.18 -12.49 -10.75
C LEU A 204 -16.13 -10.97 -10.71
N GLY A 205 -15.30 -10.38 -11.57
CA GLY A 205 -15.23 -8.94 -11.75
C GLY A 205 -16.06 -8.46 -12.92
N ALA A 206 -16.62 -7.25 -12.81
CA ALA A 206 -17.27 -6.58 -13.93
C ALA A 206 -17.22 -5.06 -13.82
N GLN A 207 -17.45 -4.35 -14.93
CA GLN A 207 -17.71 -2.91 -14.89
C GLN A 207 -19.14 -2.63 -14.48
N ALA A 208 -19.34 -1.59 -13.67
CA ALA A 208 -20.66 -1.09 -13.33
C ALA A 208 -21.18 -0.12 -14.39
N MET A 209 -22.49 -0.09 -14.59
CA MET A 209 -23.19 0.99 -15.30
C MET A 209 -24.44 1.41 -14.53
N ARG A 210 -24.95 2.61 -14.82
CA ARG A 210 -26.26 3.04 -14.33
C ARG A 210 -27.37 2.49 -15.21
N ASP A 211 -28.40 1.90 -14.61
CA ASP A 211 -29.62 1.52 -15.31
C ASP A 211 -30.56 2.72 -15.55
N SER A 212 -31.73 2.48 -16.15
CA SER A 212 -32.73 3.53 -16.40
C SER A 212 -33.34 4.16 -15.14
N SER A 213 -33.13 3.54 -13.97
CA SER A 213 -33.59 3.99 -12.66
C SER A 213 -32.46 4.61 -11.83
N ASP A 214 -31.27 4.80 -12.42
CA ASP A 214 -30.07 5.30 -11.76
C ASP A 214 -29.53 4.37 -10.66
N ASN A 215 -29.80 3.06 -10.75
CA ASN A 215 -29.15 2.05 -9.90
C ASN A 215 -27.86 1.56 -10.56
N TRP A 216 -26.86 1.21 -9.75
CA TRP A 216 -25.67 0.51 -10.23
C TRP A 216 -26.02 -0.95 -10.54
N VAL A 217 -25.68 -1.38 -11.75
CA VAL A 217 -25.84 -2.76 -12.23
C VAL A 217 -24.60 -3.15 -13.03
N GLN A 218 -24.44 -4.44 -13.33
CA GLN A 218 -23.39 -4.90 -14.25
C GLN A 218 -23.61 -4.34 -15.67
N ASP A 219 -22.54 -3.85 -16.30
CA ASP A 219 -22.53 -3.58 -17.74
C ASP A 219 -22.40 -4.88 -18.53
N THR A 220 -23.54 -5.40 -19.00
CA THR A 220 -23.59 -6.64 -19.78
C THR A 220 -23.09 -6.52 -21.21
N ASP A 221 -22.72 -5.31 -21.66
CA ASP A 221 -22.04 -5.09 -22.94
C ASP A 221 -20.50 -5.19 -22.81
N GLN A 222 -19.97 -5.27 -21.57
CA GLN A 222 -18.56 -5.52 -21.27
C GLN A 222 -18.32 -6.97 -20.85
N LEU A 223 -17.12 -7.47 -21.14
CA LEU A 223 -16.69 -8.78 -20.66
C LEU A 223 -16.49 -8.75 -19.15
N THR A 224 -16.83 -9.86 -18.50
CA THR A 224 -16.47 -10.09 -17.10
C THR A 224 -15.02 -10.55 -16.99
N TRP A 225 -14.44 -10.38 -15.80
CA TRP A 225 -13.09 -10.82 -15.47
C TRP A 225 -13.20 -11.97 -14.47
N ASP A 226 -12.68 -13.13 -14.85
CA ASP A 226 -12.68 -14.30 -13.97
C ASP A 226 -11.43 -14.25 -13.08
N PHE A 227 -11.62 -14.35 -11.77
CA PHE A 227 -10.53 -14.48 -10.83
C PHE A 227 -10.39 -15.95 -10.45
N PRO A 228 -9.18 -16.53 -10.48
CA PRO A 228 -8.93 -17.85 -9.94
C PRO A 228 -9.41 -17.95 -8.48
N ALA A 229 -9.81 -19.15 -8.10
CA ALA A 229 -10.15 -19.47 -6.71
C ALA A 229 -9.02 -19.03 -5.76
N ALA A 230 -9.34 -18.10 -4.88
CA ALA A 230 -8.44 -17.57 -3.88
C ALA A 230 -8.46 -18.42 -2.60
N PRO A 231 -7.33 -18.55 -1.89
CA PRO A 231 -7.33 -19.08 -0.53
C PRO A 231 -8.25 -18.25 0.38
N PHE A 232 -8.98 -18.93 1.26
CA PHE A 232 -9.87 -18.30 2.23
C PHE A 232 -9.73 -18.91 3.63
N ASP A 233 -8.58 -19.53 3.90
CA ASP A 233 -8.21 -20.09 5.20
C ASP A 233 -7.95 -19.03 6.28
N THR A 234 -7.72 -17.78 5.86
CA THR A 234 -7.61 -16.59 6.73
C THR A 234 -8.85 -15.69 6.67
N ALA A 235 -10.01 -16.28 6.35
CA ALA A 235 -11.29 -15.58 6.34
C ALA A 235 -11.49 -14.72 7.61
N PRO A 236 -12.01 -13.49 7.48
CA PRO A 236 -12.67 -12.94 6.28
C PRO A 236 -11.77 -12.23 5.25
N PHE A 237 -10.44 -12.31 5.39
CA PHE A 237 -9.51 -11.75 4.41
C PHE A 237 -9.48 -12.60 3.12
N PHE A 238 -9.36 -11.95 1.98
CA PHE A 238 -9.10 -12.59 0.70
C PHE A 238 -8.11 -11.76 -0.13
N GLU A 239 -7.39 -12.44 -1.01
CA GLU A 239 -6.56 -11.84 -2.04
C GLU A 239 -6.67 -12.69 -3.32
N THR A 240 -6.75 -12.07 -4.48
CA THR A 240 -6.79 -12.78 -5.76
C THR A 240 -6.21 -11.95 -6.87
N THR A 241 -5.85 -12.60 -7.97
CA THR A 241 -5.25 -11.96 -9.14
C THR A 241 -5.92 -12.39 -10.43
N ALA A 242 -5.97 -11.49 -11.41
CA ALA A 242 -6.34 -11.79 -12.78
C ALA A 242 -5.17 -11.37 -13.69
N ASP A 243 -4.83 -12.22 -14.66
CA ASP A 243 -3.72 -11.95 -15.60
C ASP A 243 -3.93 -10.61 -16.35
N GLU A 244 -5.17 -10.34 -16.75
CA GLU A 244 -5.59 -9.12 -17.43
C GLU A 244 -7.05 -8.80 -17.10
N ILE A 245 -7.32 -7.54 -16.78
CA ILE A 245 -8.67 -6.96 -16.87
C ILE A 245 -8.68 -5.86 -17.93
N VAL A 246 -9.84 -5.57 -18.50
CA VAL A 246 -9.99 -4.48 -19.47
C VAL A 246 -11.07 -3.52 -19.00
N ILE A 247 -10.67 -2.31 -18.65
CA ILE A 247 -11.57 -1.22 -18.26
C ILE A 247 -11.90 -0.43 -19.52
N ASN A 248 -13.19 -0.27 -19.82
CA ASN A 248 -13.67 0.43 -21.00
C ASN A 248 -14.30 1.75 -20.59
N TYR A 249 -13.74 2.85 -21.08
CA TYR A 249 -14.22 4.19 -20.76
C TYR A 249 -14.75 4.88 -22.02
N SER A 250 -15.75 5.74 -21.83
CA SER A 250 -16.34 6.51 -22.91
C SER A 250 -15.88 7.97 -22.84
N TYR A 251 -15.12 8.41 -23.84
CA TYR A 251 -14.67 9.79 -23.94
C TYR A 251 -14.90 10.34 -25.35
N GLY A 252 -15.52 11.52 -25.44
CA GLY A 252 -15.80 12.16 -26.73
C GLY A 252 -16.71 11.35 -27.68
N GLY A 253 -17.51 10.42 -27.15
CA GLY A 253 -18.36 9.53 -27.95
C GLY A 253 -17.63 8.29 -28.52
N SER A 254 -16.37 8.10 -28.15
CA SER A 254 -15.59 6.90 -28.46
C SER A 254 -15.39 6.07 -27.20
N VAL A 255 -15.39 4.74 -27.35
CA VAL A 255 -15.00 3.81 -26.29
C VAL A 255 -13.53 3.47 -26.47
N TYR A 256 -12.80 3.48 -25.38
CA TYR A 256 -11.39 3.14 -25.34
C TYR A 256 -11.16 2.10 -24.25
N ALA A 257 -10.28 1.16 -24.54
CA ALA A 257 -9.92 0.08 -23.63
C ALA A 257 -8.59 0.40 -22.92
N ILE A 258 -8.56 0.24 -21.60
CA ILE A 258 -7.37 0.21 -20.75
C ILE A 258 -7.21 -1.24 -20.26
N PRO A 259 -6.35 -2.03 -20.92
CA PRO A 259 -5.84 -3.25 -20.32
C PRO A 259 -5.10 -2.94 -19.03
N VAL A 260 -5.38 -3.67 -17.97
CA VAL A 260 -4.64 -3.66 -16.72
C VAL A 260 -4.12 -5.07 -16.49
N TYR A 261 -2.81 -5.22 -16.59
CA TYR A 261 -2.12 -6.49 -16.42
C TYR A 261 -1.78 -6.76 -14.96
N ASP A 262 -1.61 -8.04 -14.63
CA ASP A 262 -1.25 -8.49 -13.28
C ASP A 262 -2.21 -7.88 -12.22
N PHE A 263 -3.50 -7.85 -12.52
CA PHE A 263 -4.49 -7.16 -11.68
C PHE A 263 -4.69 -7.93 -10.38
N HIS A 264 -4.33 -7.32 -9.27
CA HIS A 264 -4.48 -7.86 -7.92
C HIS A 264 -5.57 -7.11 -7.19
N ILE A 265 -6.41 -7.85 -6.47
CA ILE A 265 -7.41 -7.30 -5.57
C ILE A 265 -7.38 -8.05 -4.25
N GLU A 266 -7.38 -7.31 -3.15
CA GLU A 266 -7.48 -7.84 -1.80
C GLU A 266 -8.46 -7.02 -0.97
N GLY A 267 -8.90 -7.59 0.15
CA GLY A 267 -9.75 -6.91 1.10
C GLY A 267 -10.22 -7.84 2.22
N THR A 268 -10.91 -7.26 3.20
CA THR A 268 -11.49 -8.00 4.32
C THR A 268 -13.00 -7.84 4.35
N LEU A 269 -13.73 -8.95 4.26
CA LEU A 269 -15.18 -8.92 4.44
C LEU A 269 -15.55 -8.55 5.89
N SER A 270 -16.57 -7.73 6.08
CA SER A 270 -17.16 -7.52 7.41
C SER A 270 -17.74 -8.82 7.94
N ALA A 271 -17.87 -8.95 9.26
CA ALA A 271 -18.37 -10.17 9.89
C ALA A 271 -19.76 -10.61 9.36
N ASP A 272 -20.63 -9.64 9.04
CA ASP A 272 -21.96 -9.85 8.44
C ASP A 272 -21.94 -10.05 6.90
N GLY A 273 -20.78 -10.00 6.27
CA GLY A 273 -20.60 -10.13 4.82
C GLY A 273 -21.24 -9.01 3.98
N GLN A 274 -21.57 -7.86 4.56
CA GLN A 274 -22.24 -6.76 3.85
C GLN A 274 -21.28 -5.74 3.24
N ARG A 275 -20.02 -5.75 3.65
CA ARG A 275 -19.01 -4.76 3.23
C ARG A 275 -17.65 -5.41 3.06
N ILE A 276 -16.79 -4.78 2.27
CA ILE A 276 -15.35 -5.07 2.22
C ILE A 276 -14.61 -3.82 2.71
N GLY A 277 -13.76 -4.00 3.73
CA GLY A 277 -12.87 -2.97 4.25
C GLY A 277 -11.43 -3.18 3.81
N GLY A 278 -10.66 -2.09 3.80
CA GLY A 278 -9.24 -2.11 3.44
C GLY A 278 -8.98 -2.71 2.07
N ALA A 279 -9.90 -2.51 1.12
CA ALA A 279 -9.74 -3.10 -0.20
C ALA A 279 -8.67 -2.35 -0.99
N ILE A 280 -7.76 -3.09 -1.61
CA ILE A 280 -6.72 -2.55 -2.48
C ILE A 280 -6.89 -3.21 -3.84
N ALA A 281 -6.88 -2.41 -4.90
CA ALA A 281 -6.75 -2.89 -6.27
C ALA A 281 -5.48 -2.33 -6.89
N MET A 282 -4.66 -3.19 -7.47
CA MET A 282 -3.42 -2.79 -8.11
C MET A 282 -3.16 -3.55 -9.41
N GLY A 283 -2.34 -2.98 -10.29
CA GLY A 283 -1.97 -3.62 -11.54
C GLY A 283 -1.27 -2.64 -12.49
N LYS A 284 -0.88 -3.12 -13.68
CA LYS A 284 -0.18 -2.31 -14.69
C LYS A 284 -1.14 -1.87 -15.78
N GLY A 285 -1.57 -0.61 -15.74
CA GLY A 285 -2.47 -0.04 -16.75
C GLY A 285 -1.71 0.36 -18.03
N ASP A 286 -2.10 -0.18 -19.18
CA ASP A 286 -1.56 0.23 -20.48
C ASP A 286 -2.13 1.59 -20.90
N THR A 287 -1.24 2.58 -20.98
CA THR A 287 -1.61 3.97 -21.24
C THR A 287 -1.70 4.32 -22.73
N LYS A 288 -1.43 3.37 -23.66
CA LYS A 288 -1.40 3.61 -25.11
C LYS A 288 -2.63 4.34 -25.64
N ASN A 289 -3.81 4.02 -25.11
CA ASN A 289 -5.08 4.57 -25.58
C ASN A 289 -5.55 5.80 -24.79
N MET A 290 -4.86 6.18 -23.71
CA MET A 290 -5.31 7.23 -22.78
C MET A 290 -4.92 8.65 -23.22
N GLY A 291 -3.99 8.79 -24.16
CA GLY A 291 -3.50 10.10 -24.64
C GLY A 291 -4.59 11.11 -25.04
N PRO A 292 -5.62 10.71 -25.81
CA PRO A 292 -6.73 11.59 -26.19
C PRO A 292 -7.54 12.09 -24.98
N MET A 293 -7.70 11.28 -23.93
CA MET A 293 -8.41 11.68 -22.70
C MET A 293 -7.67 12.79 -21.97
N LEU A 294 -6.35 12.63 -21.86
CA LEU A 294 -5.48 13.56 -21.12
C LEU A 294 -5.17 14.82 -21.93
N GLY A 295 -5.62 14.89 -23.19
CA GLY A 295 -5.19 15.94 -24.13
C GLY A 295 -3.70 15.88 -24.44
N ALA A 296 -3.05 14.73 -24.23
CA ALA A 296 -1.62 14.52 -24.45
C ALA A 296 -1.30 14.19 -25.93
N GLY A 297 -2.32 13.88 -26.73
CA GLY A 297 -2.22 13.51 -28.15
C GLY A 297 -2.58 12.04 -28.39
N ASP A 298 -2.56 11.62 -29.66
CA ASP A 298 -2.97 10.27 -30.07
C ASP A 298 -1.78 9.31 -30.23
N GLU A 299 -0.57 9.73 -29.84
CA GLU A 299 0.62 8.87 -29.90
C GLU A 299 0.57 7.80 -28.81
N PRO A 300 0.96 6.54 -29.08
CA PRO A 300 0.92 5.46 -28.09
C PRO A 300 1.76 5.69 -26.83
N ASP A 301 2.74 6.60 -26.88
CA ASP A 301 3.60 6.97 -25.75
C ASP A 301 3.29 8.38 -25.22
N ALA A 302 2.19 9.01 -25.67
CA ALA A 302 1.83 10.39 -25.29
C ALA A 302 1.69 10.56 -23.78
N VAL A 303 1.06 9.59 -23.11
CA VAL A 303 0.84 9.61 -21.66
C VAL A 303 2.16 9.44 -20.89
N CYS A 304 3.03 8.53 -21.34
CA CYS A 304 4.36 8.35 -20.75
C CYS A 304 5.23 9.60 -20.92
N LYS A 305 5.20 10.26 -22.08
CA LYS A 305 5.89 11.54 -22.30
C LYS A 305 5.35 12.63 -21.38
N PHE A 306 4.03 12.66 -21.16
CA PHE A 306 3.41 13.60 -20.23
C PHE A 306 3.87 13.36 -18.79
N PHE A 307 3.85 12.12 -18.31
CA PHE A 307 4.25 11.77 -16.95
C PHE A 307 5.76 11.86 -16.71
N ALA A 308 6.59 11.66 -17.73
CA ALA A 308 8.03 11.90 -17.65
C ALA A 308 8.35 13.36 -17.29
N SER A 309 7.47 14.31 -17.63
CA SER A 309 7.66 15.73 -17.25
C SER A 309 7.54 16.00 -15.75
N VAL A 310 6.90 15.09 -15.00
CA VAL A 310 6.76 15.15 -13.54
C VAL A 310 7.63 14.10 -12.83
N GLY A 311 8.55 13.46 -13.55
CA GLY A 311 9.50 12.48 -13.00
C GLY A 311 8.95 11.06 -12.84
N LEU A 312 7.80 10.76 -13.46
CA LEU A 312 7.24 9.41 -13.51
C LEU A 312 7.66 8.72 -14.80
N GLU A 313 8.16 7.49 -14.69
CA GLU A 313 8.60 6.70 -15.83
C GLU A 313 7.62 5.55 -16.07
N CYS A 314 7.19 5.35 -17.31
CA CYS A 314 6.44 4.16 -17.69
C CYS A 314 7.34 2.93 -17.66
N GLU A 315 6.73 1.77 -17.44
CA GLU A 315 7.37 0.47 -17.42
C GLU A 315 6.89 -0.43 -18.57
N ASP A 316 7.55 -1.58 -18.72
CA ASP A 316 7.21 -2.58 -19.73
C ASP A 316 5.90 -3.29 -19.36
N CYS A 317 4.94 -3.31 -20.30
CA CYS A 317 3.69 -4.05 -20.15
C CYS A 317 3.86 -5.58 -20.29
N GLY A 318 5.07 -6.07 -20.53
CA GLY A 318 5.36 -7.48 -20.83
C GLY A 318 5.38 -7.78 -22.33
N ASP A 319 5.10 -6.79 -23.17
CA ASP A 319 5.17 -6.86 -24.64
C ASP A 319 6.45 -6.22 -25.21
N GLY A 320 7.34 -5.70 -24.35
CA GLY A 320 8.55 -4.99 -24.71
C GLY A 320 8.34 -3.49 -24.97
N THR A 321 7.15 -2.96 -24.70
CA THR A 321 6.82 -1.53 -24.85
C THR A 321 6.66 -0.85 -23.49
N MET A 322 7.34 0.28 -23.32
CA MET A 322 7.33 1.07 -22.08
C MET A 322 6.10 1.99 -22.02
N THR A 323 4.91 1.40 -21.96
CA THR A 323 3.63 2.14 -21.97
C THR A 323 2.76 1.89 -20.74
N CYS A 324 3.22 1.06 -19.80
CA CYS A 324 2.46 0.75 -18.61
C CYS A 324 2.82 1.68 -17.44
N LEU A 325 1.85 1.88 -16.56
CA LEU A 325 2.06 2.46 -15.25
C LEU A 325 1.45 1.53 -14.20
N THR A 326 2.18 1.29 -13.11
CA THR A 326 1.60 0.70 -11.91
C THR A 326 0.53 1.66 -11.36
N LEU A 327 -0.66 1.13 -11.20
CA LEU A 327 -1.82 1.76 -10.59
C LEU A 327 -2.08 1.04 -9.28
N GLU A 328 -2.34 1.81 -8.22
CA GLU A 328 -2.75 1.27 -6.93
C GLU A 328 -3.83 2.18 -6.34
N ALA A 329 -5.01 1.61 -6.12
CA ALA A 329 -6.20 2.28 -5.63
C ALA A 329 -6.65 1.64 -4.31
N HIS A 330 -6.76 2.45 -3.27
CA HIS A 330 -7.24 2.05 -1.96
C HIS A 330 -8.70 2.48 -1.83
N PHE A 331 -9.57 1.54 -1.52
CA PHE A 331 -10.99 1.79 -1.30
C PHE A 331 -11.24 1.85 0.20
N PRO A 332 -11.84 2.93 0.71
CA PRO A 332 -12.14 3.04 2.14
C PRO A 332 -13.12 1.94 2.58
N GLU A 333 -14.09 1.64 1.73
CA GLU A 333 -15.11 0.61 1.94
C GLU A 333 -15.78 0.28 0.59
N ALA A 334 -16.08 -0.99 0.36
CA ALA A 334 -16.96 -1.44 -0.73
C ALA A 334 -18.26 -1.99 -0.15
N THR A 335 -19.40 -1.48 -0.60
CA THR A 335 -20.72 -1.85 -0.05
C THR A 335 -21.40 -2.90 -0.91
N LEU A 336 -22.15 -3.81 -0.29
CA LEU A 336 -23.03 -4.74 -1.00
C LEU A 336 -24.09 -3.99 -1.84
N LEU A 337 -24.25 -4.41 -3.09
CA LEU A 337 -25.36 -4.02 -3.95
C LEU A 337 -26.49 -5.06 -3.82
N GLU A 338 -27.49 -4.74 -3.01
CA GLU A 338 -28.64 -5.64 -2.79
C GLU A 338 -29.34 -6.00 -4.11
N GLY A 339 -29.50 -7.31 -4.36
CA GLY A 339 -30.22 -7.83 -5.51
C GLY A 339 -29.46 -7.74 -6.84
N VAL A 340 -28.19 -7.36 -6.82
CA VAL A 340 -27.29 -7.45 -7.98
C VAL A 340 -26.46 -8.73 -7.85
N GLU A 341 -26.62 -9.64 -8.80
CA GLU A 341 -25.81 -10.84 -8.96
C GLU A 341 -25.10 -10.75 -10.30
N LEU A 342 -23.77 -10.88 -10.31
CA LEU A 342 -23.00 -10.84 -11.53
C LEU A 342 -23.22 -12.11 -12.35
N VAL A 343 -23.36 -11.93 -13.66
CA VAL A 343 -23.44 -13.02 -14.64
C VAL A 343 -22.22 -12.99 -15.54
N GLU A 344 -21.67 -14.16 -15.84
CA GLU A 344 -20.53 -14.27 -16.74
C GLU A 344 -20.90 -13.75 -18.14
N VAL A 345 -20.10 -12.81 -18.66
CA VAL A 345 -20.21 -12.29 -20.02
C VAL A 345 -18.94 -12.66 -20.77
N THR A 346 -19.01 -13.77 -21.51
CA THR A 346 -17.96 -14.19 -22.44
C THR A 346 -18.26 -13.67 -23.85
N GLY A 347 -17.19 -13.41 -24.62
CA GLY A 347 -17.28 -12.76 -25.94
C GLY A 347 -18.35 -13.36 -26.87
N ARG A 348 -19.18 -12.49 -27.45
CA ARG A 348 -20.16 -12.82 -28.50
C ARG A 348 -19.51 -13.09 -29.85
#